data_AF-A0A9D9MF71-F1
#
_entry.id   AF-A0A9D9MF71-F1
#
_cell.length_a   1.000
_cell.length_b   1.000
_cell.length_c   1.000
_cell.angle_alpha   90.00
_cell.angle_beta   90.00
_cell.angle_gamma   90.00
#
_symmetry.space_group_name_H-M   'P 1'
#
loop_
_entity.id
_entity.type
_entity.pdbx_description
1 polymer ?
#
loop_
_entity_poly.entity_id
_entity_poly.type
_entity_poly.pdbx_seq_one_letter_code
_entity_poly.pdbx_strand_id
1 'polypeptide(L)'
;MGEGGWDCHVHVFDAAAPARPGHYRPVDRPLAQIEATALEQRVRHLVLVQPSVYGSDNTLMLRALALEPGRHRGVAVVSNDIADAELDAMHAAGVRGVRLNLVSPVGEAIDSARRFAALAPRLRRLNWHLQWYADAGQLPQIAELHSAGSVTCVLDHLAGLGAQVADDHPAWRAAERLAACGAWLKLSGWYRLDAKAPYASLVPRIRRLAGLFGERMVWGSDWPHTTFAPEAMPPYAETWQPVVEALGVEAAVALRNRQPHIYL
;
A
#
# COMPACT_ATOMS: atom_id res chain seq x y z
N MET A 1 18.24 5.68 17.56
CA MET A 1 17.17 5.75 16.53
C MET A 1 16.62 4.34 16.39
N GLY A 2 15.35 4.07 16.70
CA GLY A 2 14.81 2.72 16.44
C GLY A 2 13.70 2.16 17.33
N GLU A 3 13.01 2.94 18.16
CA GLU A 3 11.87 2.41 18.94
C GLU A 3 10.53 2.89 18.38
N GLY A 4 10.12 2.33 17.24
CA GLY A 4 8.79 2.60 16.70
C GLY A 4 8.50 1.77 15.45
N GLY A 5 7.36 1.08 15.46
CA GLY A 5 6.89 0.31 14.31
C GLY A 5 6.51 1.19 13.12
N TRP A 6 6.39 0.56 11.96
CA TRP A 6 5.91 1.14 10.71
C TRP A 6 4.54 0.62 10.36
N ASP A 7 3.64 1.53 9.98
CA ASP A 7 2.44 1.22 9.21
C ASP A 7 2.63 1.70 7.78
N CYS A 8 2.70 0.76 6.85
CA CYS A 8 3.07 1.03 5.47
C CYS A 8 1.88 1.27 4.53
N HIS A 9 0.66 1.47 5.07
CA HIS A 9 -0.50 1.85 4.27
C HIS A 9 -1.55 2.56 5.13
N VAL A 10 -1.57 3.89 5.10
CA VAL A 10 -2.65 4.70 5.69
C VAL A 10 -3.04 5.85 4.77
N HIS A 11 -4.21 6.42 5.00
CA HIS A 11 -4.73 7.53 4.22
C HIS A 11 -5.14 8.70 5.12
N VAL A 12 -4.72 9.91 4.76
CA VAL A 12 -5.23 11.16 5.34
C VAL A 12 -6.46 11.63 4.56
N PHE A 13 -7.48 12.12 5.26
CA PHE A 13 -8.67 12.69 4.65
C PHE A 13 -9.06 14.01 5.28
N ASP A 14 -9.59 14.88 4.44
CA ASP A 14 -10.19 16.17 4.76
C ASP A 14 -11.53 16.24 4.00
N ALA A 15 -12.63 16.42 4.74
CA ALA A 15 -13.99 16.48 4.23
C ALA A 15 -14.27 17.77 3.44
N ALA A 16 -13.43 18.80 3.59
CA ALA A 16 -13.47 20.02 2.80
C ALA A 16 -12.67 19.91 1.49
N ALA A 17 -11.74 18.94 1.39
CA ALA A 17 -10.99 18.71 0.16
C ALA A 17 -11.90 18.16 -0.95
N PRO A 18 -11.75 18.63 -2.21
CA PRO A 18 -12.63 18.24 -3.30
C PRO A 18 -12.45 16.76 -3.65
N ALA A 19 -13.53 15.99 -3.49
CA ALA A 19 -13.60 14.60 -3.93
C ALA A 19 -13.95 14.52 -5.43
N ARG A 20 -13.36 13.55 -6.13
CA ARG A 20 -13.72 13.26 -7.53
C ARG A 20 -15.17 12.76 -7.63
N PRO A 21 -15.92 13.16 -8.67
CA PRO A 21 -17.26 12.64 -8.92
C PRO A 21 -17.29 11.09 -9.00
N GLY A 22 -18.33 10.47 -8.47
CA GLY A 22 -18.49 9.00 -8.49
C GLY A 22 -17.75 8.24 -7.38
N HIS A 23 -17.08 8.95 -6.47
CA HIS A 23 -16.48 8.36 -5.27
C HIS A 23 -17.32 8.59 -4.01
N TYR A 24 -16.98 7.86 -2.94
CA TYR A 24 -17.48 8.11 -1.59
C TYR A 24 -17.08 9.50 -1.10
N ARG A 25 -17.89 10.07 -0.20
CA ARG A 25 -17.56 11.33 0.47
C ARG A 25 -16.59 11.05 1.60
N PRO A 26 -15.38 11.65 1.62
CA PRO A 26 -14.43 11.43 2.70
C PRO A 26 -14.97 12.05 3.99
N VAL A 27 -14.64 11.40 5.11
CA VAL A 27 -14.83 11.93 6.47
C VAL A 27 -13.47 12.44 6.95
N ASP A 28 -13.44 13.47 7.78
CA ASP A 28 -12.20 14.02 8.34
C ASP A 28 -11.40 12.95 9.09
N ARG A 29 -10.15 12.78 8.66
CA ARG A 29 -9.18 11.83 9.21
C ARG A 29 -7.78 12.45 9.13
N PRO A 30 -7.50 13.48 9.95
CA PRO A 30 -6.24 14.22 9.91
C PRO A 30 -5.07 13.38 10.43
N LEU A 31 -3.85 13.72 10.02
CA LEU A 31 -2.63 13.01 10.41
C LEU A 31 -2.51 12.77 11.93
N ALA A 32 -2.78 13.79 12.74
CA ALA A 32 -2.70 13.70 14.19
C ALA A 32 -3.62 12.62 14.80
N GLN A 33 -4.79 12.39 14.19
CA GLN A 33 -5.66 11.29 14.63
C GLN A 33 -5.04 9.93 14.31
N ILE A 34 -4.47 9.77 13.12
CA ILE A 34 -3.80 8.53 12.70
C ILE A 34 -2.65 8.22 13.65
N GLU A 35 -1.83 9.23 13.95
CA GLU A 35 -0.69 9.11 14.84
C GLU A 35 -1.08 8.71 16.25
N ALA A 36 -2.13 9.32 16.82
CA ALA A 36 -2.63 8.97 18.13
C ALA A 36 -3.05 7.48 18.19
N THR A 37 -3.84 7.04 17.21
CA THR A 37 -4.29 5.64 17.11
C THR A 37 -3.12 4.67 16.85
N ALA A 38 -2.17 5.03 16.00
CA ALA A 38 -1.00 4.21 15.69
C ALA A 38 -0.06 4.08 16.90
N LEU A 39 0.09 5.15 17.69
CA LEU A 39 0.96 5.19 18.87
C LEU A 39 0.48 4.23 19.96
N GLU A 40 -0.82 4.03 20.12
CA GLU A 40 -1.38 3.00 21.02
C GLU A 40 -0.84 1.60 20.71
N GLN A 41 -0.47 1.35 19.45
CA GLN A 41 0.13 0.09 18.98
C GLN A 41 1.66 0.15 18.85
N ARG A 42 2.30 1.20 19.39
CA ARG A 42 3.75 1.49 19.30
C ARG A 42 4.25 1.69 17.86
N VAL A 43 3.36 2.07 16.95
CA VAL A 43 3.72 2.50 15.59
C VAL A 43 4.00 3.99 15.62
N ARG A 44 5.13 4.41 15.07
CA ARG A 44 5.57 5.83 15.07
C ARG A 44 5.79 6.39 13.67
N HIS A 45 5.93 5.51 12.68
CA HIS A 45 6.19 5.84 11.29
C HIS A 45 5.03 5.36 10.43
N LEU A 46 4.67 6.17 9.45
CA LEU A 46 3.51 5.96 8.59
C LEU A 46 3.95 6.15 7.14
N VAL A 47 3.39 5.35 6.25
CA VAL A 47 3.41 5.59 4.80
C VAL A 47 2.03 6.09 4.40
N LEU A 48 1.95 7.39 4.14
CA LEU A 48 0.74 8.05 3.66
C LEU A 48 0.59 7.71 2.18
N VAL A 49 -0.46 6.97 1.83
CA VAL A 49 -0.77 6.60 0.45
C VAL A 49 -1.88 7.51 -0.05
N GLN A 50 -1.70 8.07 -1.24
CA GLN A 50 -2.71 8.92 -1.86
C GLN A 50 -4.04 8.15 -2.06
N PRO A 51 -5.15 8.59 -1.45
CA PRO A 51 -6.43 7.92 -1.60
C PRO A 51 -7.07 8.27 -2.95
N SER A 52 -7.73 7.28 -3.57
CA SER A 52 -8.29 7.42 -4.92
C SER A 52 -9.31 8.54 -5.09
N VAL A 53 -9.99 8.93 -4.00
CA VAL A 53 -11.01 9.97 -4.00
C VAL A 53 -10.46 11.35 -4.42
N TYR A 54 -9.18 11.62 -4.17
CA TYR A 54 -8.53 12.88 -4.55
C TYR A 54 -7.75 12.77 -5.88
N GLY A 55 -7.75 11.59 -6.52
CA GLY A 55 -6.99 11.36 -7.76
C GLY A 55 -5.52 11.71 -7.63
N SER A 56 -5.00 12.49 -8.58
CA SER A 56 -3.61 12.96 -8.60
C SER A 56 -3.35 14.26 -7.84
N ASP A 57 -4.36 14.81 -7.13
CA ASP A 57 -4.14 15.94 -6.22
C ASP A 57 -3.56 15.42 -4.90
N ASN A 58 -2.23 15.44 -4.82
CA ASN A 58 -1.48 14.97 -3.66
C ASN A 58 -1.35 16.05 -2.55
N THR A 59 -1.98 17.21 -2.70
CA THR A 59 -1.76 18.38 -1.82
C THR A 59 -1.99 18.03 -0.35
N LEU A 60 -3.05 17.29 -0.03
CA LEU A 60 -3.34 16.90 1.35
C LEU A 60 -2.25 16.01 1.95
N MET A 61 -1.82 14.98 1.20
CA MET A 61 -0.74 14.07 1.63
C MET A 61 0.58 14.84 1.80
N LEU A 62 0.93 15.72 0.86
CA LEU A 62 2.16 16.51 0.92
C LEU A 62 2.17 17.48 2.10
N ARG A 63 1.03 18.13 2.39
CA ARG A 63 0.87 18.98 3.58
C ARG A 63 1.04 18.18 4.86
N ALA A 64 0.49 16.96 4.93
CA ALA A 64 0.66 16.09 6.09
C ALA A 64 2.14 15.70 6.29
N LEU A 65 2.86 15.33 5.23
CA LEU A 65 4.30 15.02 5.32
C LEU A 65 5.15 16.21 5.77
N ALA A 66 4.76 17.43 5.40
CA ALA A 66 5.47 18.66 5.77
C ALA A 66 5.33 19.03 7.25
N LEU A 67 4.35 18.49 7.98
CA LEU A 67 4.18 18.74 9.42
C LEU A 67 5.33 18.15 10.24
N GLU A 68 5.84 16.98 9.84
CA GLU A 68 6.95 16.29 10.51
C GLU A 68 7.94 15.73 9.47
N PRO A 69 8.78 16.59 8.87
CA PRO A 69 9.68 16.21 7.79
C PRO A 69 10.59 15.03 8.18
N GLY A 70 10.61 14.01 7.33
CA GLY A 70 11.45 12.82 7.52
C GLY A 70 10.89 11.75 8.45
N ARG A 71 9.84 12.04 9.25
CA ARG A 71 9.20 11.03 10.13
C ARG A 71 8.37 10.02 9.35
N HIS A 72 7.61 10.50 8.37
CA HIS A 72 6.70 9.72 7.53
C HIS A 72 7.19 9.65 6.09
N ARG A 73 6.55 8.81 5.26
CA ARG A 73 6.82 8.69 3.82
C ARG A 73 5.54 8.73 3.02
N GLY A 74 5.63 9.12 1.76
CA GLY A 74 4.49 9.23 0.85
C GLY A 74 4.52 8.24 -0.30
N VAL A 75 3.34 7.84 -0.77
CA VAL A 75 3.15 7.20 -2.09
C VAL A 75 2.08 7.99 -2.85
N ALA A 76 2.51 8.65 -3.92
CA ALA A 76 1.66 9.57 -4.69
C ALA A 76 0.86 8.85 -5.77
N VAL A 77 -0.16 9.52 -6.29
CA VAL A 77 -0.76 9.22 -7.61
C VAL A 77 -0.46 10.40 -8.51
N VAL A 78 0.06 10.18 -9.72
CA VAL A 78 0.52 11.26 -10.60
C VAL A 78 -0.19 11.24 -11.94
N SER A 79 -0.38 12.40 -12.55
CA SER A 79 -0.95 12.50 -13.90
C SER A 79 0.01 11.95 -14.96
N ASN A 80 -0.45 11.78 -16.19
CA ASN A 80 0.37 11.29 -17.31
C ASN A 80 1.44 12.28 -17.74
N ASP A 81 1.18 13.57 -17.52
CA ASP A 81 1.95 14.72 -17.96
C ASP A 81 2.79 15.35 -16.83
N ILE A 82 2.83 14.72 -15.65
CA ILE A 82 3.61 15.19 -14.50
C ILE A 82 5.05 15.52 -14.91
N ALA A 83 5.56 16.70 -14.54
CA ALA A 83 6.92 17.11 -14.86
C ALA A 83 7.95 16.45 -13.93
N ASP A 84 9.21 16.28 -14.39
CA ASP A 84 10.28 15.71 -13.56
C ASP A 84 10.58 16.58 -12.32
N ALA A 85 10.49 17.91 -12.48
CA ALA A 85 10.65 18.84 -11.37
C ALA A 85 9.60 18.65 -10.27
N GLU A 86 8.37 18.28 -10.63
CA GLU A 86 7.32 17.98 -9.65
C GLU A 86 7.61 16.67 -8.91
N LEU A 87 8.14 15.64 -9.60
CA LEU A 87 8.58 14.41 -8.95
C LEU A 87 9.76 14.66 -8.01
N ASP A 88 10.71 15.50 -8.39
CA ASP A 88 11.85 15.89 -7.55
C ASP A 88 11.38 16.66 -6.30
N ALA A 89 10.40 17.57 -6.45
CA ALA A 89 9.78 18.28 -5.33
C ALA A 89 9.04 17.31 -4.38
N MET A 90 8.30 16.34 -4.92
CA MET A 90 7.66 15.28 -4.13
C MET A 90 8.71 14.41 -3.41
N HIS A 91 9.86 14.13 -4.04
CA HIS A 91 10.95 13.38 -3.42
C HIS A 91 11.51 14.13 -2.20
N ALA A 92 11.76 15.43 -2.34
CA ALA A 92 12.20 16.29 -1.25
C ALA A 92 11.17 16.35 -0.11
N ALA A 93 9.88 16.30 -0.43
CA ALA A 93 8.79 16.25 0.56
C ALA A 93 8.63 14.88 1.24
N GLY A 94 9.37 13.84 0.83
CA GLY A 94 9.35 12.51 1.46
C GLY A 94 8.54 11.44 0.71
N VAL A 95 8.10 11.70 -0.52
CA VAL A 95 7.49 10.67 -1.37
C VAL A 95 8.56 9.67 -1.84
N ARG A 96 8.20 8.38 -1.89
CA ARG A 96 9.11 7.27 -2.27
C ARG A 96 8.49 6.29 -3.26
N GLY A 97 7.32 6.60 -3.80
CA GLY A 97 6.68 5.74 -4.79
C GLY A 97 5.47 6.38 -5.43
N VAL A 98 5.03 5.75 -6.51
CA VAL A 98 3.76 6.06 -7.18
C VAL A 98 2.85 4.84 -7.10
N ARG A 99 1.54 5.07 -6.97
CA ARG A 99 0.52 4.01 -6.96
C ARG A 99 -0.26 3.99 -8.26
N LEU A 100 -0.45 2.79 -8.81
CA LEU A 100 -1.45 2.48 -9.84
C LEU A 100 -2.55 1.64 -9.19
N ASN A 101 -3.79 2.12 -9.28
CA ASN A 101 -4.96 1.47 -8.69
C ASN A 101 -5.88 0.97 -9.82
N LEU A 102 -5.94 -0.34 -9.99
CA LEU A 102 -6.69 -1.02 -11.05
C LEU A 102 -8.05 -1.55 -10.58
N VAL A 103 -8.33 -1.51 -9.28
CA VAL A 103 -9.54 -2.09 -8.67
C VAL A 103 -10.64 -1.06 -8.50
N SER A 104 -10.29 0.21 -8.20
CA SER A 104 -11.29 1.23 -7.94
C SER A 104 -12.04 1.64 -9.23
N PRO A 105 -13.36 1.95 -9.18
CA PRO A 105 -14.18 2.25 -10.36
C PRO A 105 -13.71 3.44 -11.20
N VAL A 106 -13.00 4.39 -10.59
CA VAL A 106 -12.40 5.57 -11.23
C VAL A 106 -10.87 5.46 -11.29
N GLY A 107 -10.38 4.23 -11.16
CA GLY A 107 -8.97 3.87 -11.19
C GLY A 107 -8.33 4.08 -12.56
N GLU A 108 -7.03 3.87 -12.61
CA GLU A 108 -6.20 4.13 -13.79
C GLU A 108 -6.13 2.91 -14.73
N ALA A 109 -7.20 2.10 -14.73
CA ALA A 109 -7.25 0.83 -15.44
C ALA A 109 -7.05 0.97 -16.97
N ILE A 110 -7.25 2.18 -17.51
CA ILE A 110 -7.03 2.48 -18.91
C ILE A 110 -5.52 2.64 -19.15
N ASP A 111 -4.90 1.56 -19.64
CA ASP A 111 -3.52 1.47 -20.17
C ASP A 111 -2.38 1.42 -19.14
N SER A 112 -2.46 0.45 -18.21
CA SER A 112 -1.42 0.18 -17.19
C SER A 112 -0.02 -0.09 -17.78
N ALA A 113 0.08 -0.71 -18.95
CA ALA A 113 1.34 -1.00 -19.62
C ALA A 113 2.04 0.29 -20.12
N ARG A 114 1.29 1.21 -20.73
CA ARG A 114 1.84 2.51 -21.15
C ARG A 114 2.21 3.36 -19.94
N ARG A 115 1.36 3.40 -18.90
CA ARG A 115 1.66 4.08 -17.63
C ARG A 115 2.97 3.56 -17.03
N PHE A 116 3.11 2.24 -16.97
CA PHE A 116 4.33 1.58 -16.51
C PHE A 116 5.55 1.99 -17.32
N ALA A 117 5.48 1.91 -18.65
CA ALA A 117 6.60 2.26 -19.53
C ALA A 117 7.04 3.72 -19.38
N ALA A 118 6.09 4.64 -19.17
CA ALA A 118 6.37 6.06 -18.96
C ALA A 118 6.99 6.36 -17.58
N LEU A 119 6.50 5.70 -16.53
CA LEU A 119 6.91 5.98 -15.15
C LEU A 119 8.20 5.24 -14.74
N ALA A 120 8.39 3.99 -15.16
CA ALA A 120 9.45 3.13 -14.63
C ALA A 120 10.87 3.76 -14.70
N PRO A 121 11.32 4.39 -15.81
CA PRO A 121 12.63 5.03 -15.86
C PRO A 121 12.77 6.20 -14.86
N ARG A 122 11.70 6.99 -14.71
CA ARG A 122 11.65 8.17 -13.84
C ARG A 122 11.65 7.77 -12.35
N LEU A 123 10.90 6.71 -12.02
CA LEU A 123 10.89 6.14 -10.68
C LEU A 123 12.25 5.55 -10.31
N ARG A 124 12.91 4.85 -11.24
CA ARG A 124 14.29 4.38 -11.03
C ARG A 124 15.28 5.49 -10.72
N ARG A 125 15.22 6.60 -11.47
CA ARG A 125 16.09 7.77 -11.25
C ARG A 125 15.99 8.26 -9.80
N LEU A 126 14.81 8.19 -9.21
CA LEU A 126 14.51 8.65 -7.86
C LEU A 126 14.66 7.57 -6.77
N ASN A 127 15.05 6.35 -7.14
CA ASN A 127 15.01 5.17 -6.28
C ASN A 127 13.61 4.93 -5.67
N TRP A 128 12.56 5.19 -6.45
CA TRP A 128 11.18 4.99 -6.06
C TRP A 128 10.65 3.61 -6.47
N HIS A 129 9.60 3.16 -5.79
CA HIS A 129 8.86 1.97 -6.17
C HIS A 129 7.57 2.31 -6.92
N LEU A 130 7.05 1.32 -7.65
CA LEU A 130 5.71 1.32 -8.22
C LEU A 130 4.82 0.39 -7.39
N GLN A 131 3.76 0.96 -6.82
CA GLN A 131 2.79 0.26 -5.99
C GLN A 131 1.55 -0.10 -6.81
N TRP A 132 1.12 -1.36 -6.76
CA TRP A 132 -0.05 -1.87 -7.45
C TRP A 132 -1.14 -2.23 -6.47
N TYR A 133 -2.31 -1.63 -6.63
CA TYR A 133 -3.55 -2.18 -6.11
C TYR A 133 -4.29 -2.87 -7.25
N ALA A 134 -4.29 -4.20 -7.19
CA ALA A 134 -4.76 -5.08 -8.25
C ALA A 134 -5.49 -6.30 -7.67
N ASP A 135 -6.36 -6.91 -8.48
CA ASP A 135 -6.93 -8.22 -8.18
C ASP A 135 -6.00 -9.37 -8.63
N ALA A 136 -6.35 -10.60 -8.27
CA ALA A 136 -5.58 -11.78 -8.64
C ALA A 136 -5.49 -11.99 -10.16
N GLY A 137 -6.53 -11.64 -10.93
CA GLY A 137 -6.57 -11.80 -12.39
C GLY A 137 -5.58 -10.90 -13.12
N GLN A 138 -5.18 -9.79 -12.51
CA GLN A 138 -4.25 -8.81 -13.06
C GLN A 138 -2.77 -9.15 -12.80
N LEU A 139 -2.47 -10.05 -11.85
CA LEU A 139 -1.08 -10.38 -11.48
C LEU A 139 -0.22 -10.93 -12.64
N PRO A 140 -0.72 -11.79 -13.55
CA PRO A 140 0.08 -12.24 -14.69
C PRO A 140 0.63 -11.09 -15.55
N GLN A 141 -0.20 -10.09 -15.84
CA GLN A 141 0.21 -8.91 -16.62
C GLN A 141 1.23 -8.06 -15.84
N ILE A 142 1.02 -7.87 -14.53
CA ILE A 142 1.98 -7.15 -13.67
C ILE A 142 3.34 -7.87 -13.65
N ALA A 143 3.33 -9.21 -13.58
CA ALA A 143 4.56 -10.01 -13.63
C ALA A 143 5.28 -9.91 -14.98
N GLU A 144 4.56 -9.78 -16.09
CA GLU A 144 5.15 -9.52 -17.41
C GLU A 144 5.82 -8.15 -17.47
N LEU A 145 5.14 -7.09 -17.00
CA LEU A 145 5.68 -5.73 -16.99
C LEU A 145 7.00 -5.64 -16.19
N HIS A 146 7.06 -6.29 -15.03
CA HIS A 146 8.22 -6.27 -14.16
C HIS A 146 9.29 -7.33 -14.48
N SER A 147 9.08 -8.18 -15.50
CA SER A 147 10.01 -9.29 -15.83
C SER A 147 11.43 -8.81 -16.18
N ALA A 148 11.55 -7.61 -16.76
CA ALA A 148 12.84 -6.98 -17.06
C ALA A 148 13.47 -6.25 -15.85
N GLY A 149 12.89 -6.37 -14.65
CA GLY A 149 13.40 -5.79 -13.41
C GLY A 149 13.40 -4.26 -13.39
N SER A 150 12.45 -3.62 -14.09
CA SER A 150 12.60 -2.21 -14.50
C SER A 150 12.36 -1.15 -13.40
N VAL A 151 11.73 -1.55 -12.30
CA VAL A 151 11.42 -0.70 -11.14
C VAL A 151 10.93 -1.64 -10.03
N THR A 152 11.22 -1.32 -8.77
CA THR A 152 10.76 -2.11 -7.62
C THR A 152 9.23 -2.16 -7.60
N CYS A 153 8.68 -3.36 -7.57
CA CYS A 153 7.24 -3.60 -7.46
C CYS A 153 6.84 -3.69 -5.99
N VAL A 154 5.73 -3.05 -5.60
CA VAL A 154 5.06 -3.25 -4.31
C VAL A 154 3.61 -3.66 -4.58
N LEU A 155 3.17 -4.78 -4.03
CA LEU A 155 1.81 -5.30 -4.18
C LEU A 155 0.99 -4.98 -2.94
N ASP A 156 -0.12 -4.26 -3.10
CA ASP A 156 -1.05 -3.97 -2.01
C ASP A 156 -1.87 -5.21 -1.60
N HIS A 157 -2.28 -5.24 -0.33
CA HIS A 157 -3.34 -6.12 0.20
C HIS A 157 -3.25 -7.60 -0.23
N LEU A 158 -2.14 -8.27 0.11
CA LEU A 158 -1.88 -9.66 -0.28
C LEU A 158 -1.93 -9.92 -1.80
N ALA A 159 -1.73 -8.88 -2.61
CA ALA A 159 -1.79 -8.93 -4.07
C ALA A 159 -3.15 -9.43 -4.62
N GLY A 160 -4.24 -9.21 -3.88
CA GLY A 160 -5.56 -9.72 -4.26
C GLY A 160 -5.76 -11.22 -4.02
N LEU A 161 -4.79 -11.93 -3.43
CA LEU A 161 -4.82 -13.37 -3.20
C LEU A 161 -5.59 -13.73 -1.92
N GLY A 162 -6.90 -13.48 -1.96
CA GLY A 162 -7.86 -13.82 -0.90
C GLY A 162 -8.10 -15.33 -0.72
N ALA A 163 -8.91 -15.69 0.28
CA ALA A 163 -9.22 -17.07 0.61
C ALA A 163 -9.91 -17.82 -0.56
N GLN A 164 -10.75 -17.11 -1.30
CA GLN A 164 -11.54 -17.54 -2.45
C GLN A 164 -10.71 -17.80 -3.72
N VAL A 165 -9.45 -17.36 -3.78
CA VAL A 165 -8.60 -17.61 -4.95
C VAL A 165 -8.11 -19.05 -4.89
N ALA A 166 -8.45 -19.84 -5.91
CA ALA A 166 -8.06 -21.24 -6.01
C ALA A 166 -6.52 -21.42 -6.02
N ASP A 167 -6.03 -22.54 -5.49
CA ASP A 167 -4.59 -22.77 -5.34
C ASP A 167 -3.84 -22.94 -6.67
N ASP A 168 -4.55 -23.36 -7.71
CA ASP A 168 -4.08 -23.53 -9.09
C ASP A 168 -4.29 -22.28 -9.96
N HIS A 169 -4.88 -21.22 -9.40
CA HIS A 169 -5.10 -19.97 -10.12
C HIS A 169 -3.77 -19.37 -10.60
N PRO A 170 -3.65 -18.91 -11.87
CA PRO A 170 -2.40 -18.41 -12.46
C PRO A 170 -1.70 -17.29 -11.65
N ALA A 171 -2.48 -16.53 -10.88
CA ALA A 171 -2.03 -15.49 -9.98
C ALA A 171 -0.94 -15.95 -9.00
N TRP A 172 -1.00 -17.20 -8.52
CA TRP A 172 0.02 -17.73 -7.60
C TRP A 172 1.40 -17.86 -8.27
N ARG A 173 1.44 -18.35 -9.52
CA ARG A 173 2.67 -18.40 -10.31
C ARG A 173 3.18 -17.00 -10.64
N ALA A 174 2.28 -16.06 -10.88
CA ALA A 174 2.64 -14.66 -11.11
C ALA A 174 3.25 -14.01 -9.86
N ALA A 175 2.68 -14.25 -8.67
CA ALA A 175 3.22 -13.79 -7.40
C ALA A 175 4.60 -14.38 -7.11
N GLU A 176 4.82 -15.66 -7.39
CA GLU A 176 6.14 -16.31 -7.27
C GLU A 176 7.18 -15.65 -8.19
N ARG A 177 6.83 -15.42 -9.46
CA ARG A 177 7.71 -14.71 -10.42
C ARG A 177 8.04 -13.29 -9.94
N LEU A 178 7.04 -12.55 -9.45
CA LEU A 178 7.23 -11.20 -8.91
C LEU A 178 8.14 -11.22 -7.68
N ALA A 179 7.94 -12.16 -6.75
CA ALA A 179 8.77 -12.31 -5.57
C ALA A 179 10.24 -12.65 -5.95
N ALA A 180 10.45 -13.49 -6.96
CA ALA A 180 11.77 -13.82 -7.51
C ALA A 180 12.45 -12.60 -8.16
N CYS A 181 11.67 -11.70 -8.78
CA CYS A 181 12.15 -10.42 -9.32
C CYS A 181 12.37 -9.33 -8.24
N GLY A 182 12.22 -9.66 -6.95
CA GLY A 182 12.45 -8.70 -5.86
C GLY A 182 11.26 -7.82 -5.51
N ALA A 183 10.04 -8.19 -5.92
CA ALA A 183 8.84 -7.48 -5.51
C ALA A 183 8.62 -7.56 -3.98
N TRP A 184 7.87 -6.57 -3.49
CA TRP A 184 7.44 -6.44 -2.11
C TRP A 184 5.94 -6.69 -1.98
N LEU A 185 5.54 -7.16 -0.81
CA LEU A 185 4.14 -7.42 -0.50
C LEU A 185 3.70 -6.67 0.75
N LYS A 186 2.54 -6.01 0.69
CA LYS A 186 1.87 -5.47 1.87
C LYS A 186 0.90 -6.50 2.45
N LEU A 187 1.18 -6.92 3.68
CA LEU A 187 0.25 -7.66 4.53
C LEU A 187 -0.76 -6.64 5.10
N SER A 188 -1.89 -6.43 4.42
CA SER A 188 -2.88 -5.39 4.76
C SER A 188 -4.25 -5.67 4.13
N GLY A 189 -5.28 -4.88 4.50
CA GLY A 189 -6.51 -4.75 3.71
C GLY A 189 -7.39 -6.00 3.62
N TRP A 190 -7.40 -6.84 4.64
CA TRP A 190 -8.08 -8.15 4.69
C TRP A 190 -9.53 -8.11 4.20
N TYR A 191 -10.28 -7.12 4.66
CA TYR A 191 -11.70 -6.92 4.34
C TYR A 191 -11.95 -6.56 2.87
N ARG A 192 -10.91 -6.15 2.13
CA ARG A 192 -10.99 -5.93 0.67
C ARG A 192 -10.89 -7.23 -0.12
N LEU A 193 -10.60 -8.35 0.54
CA LEU A 193 -10.43 -9.68 -0.04
C LEU A 193 -11.61 -10.61 0.30
N ASP A 194 -12.77 -10.03 0.62
CA ASP A 194 -13.98 -10.72 1.09
C ASP A 194 -13.80 -11.54 2.39
N ALA A 195 -12.67 -11.37 3.08
CA ALA A 195 -12.45 -11.99 4.39
C ALA A 195 -13.31 -11.31 5.47
N LYS A 196 -13.76 -12.10 6.44
CA LYS A 196 -14.57 -11.65 7.57
C LYS A 196 -13.80 -11.85 8.88
N ALA A 197 -13.93 -10.92 9.82
CA ALA A 197 -13.33 -11.04 11.15
C ALA A 197 -13.75 -12.38 11.79
N PRO A 198 -12.85 -13.10 12.48
CA PRO A 198 -11.49 -12.72 12.86
C PRO A 198 -10.42 -12.91 11.75
N TYR A 199 -10.83 -13.07 10.48
CA TYR A 199 -9.97 -13.20 9.30
C TYR A 199 -9.06 -14.44 9.28
N ALA A 200 -9.38 -15.46 10.10
CA ALA A 200 -8.65 -16.72 10.17
C ALA A 200 -8.54 -17.43 8.80
N SER A 201 -9.49 -17.20 7.88
CA SER A 201 -9.47 -17.73 6.51
C SER A 201 -8.28 -17.23 5.67
N LEU A 202 -7.64 -16.11 6.05
CA LEU A 202 -6.45 -15.60 5.36
C LEU A 202 -5.15 -16.17 5.91
N VAL A 203 -5.14 -16.80 7.09
CA VAL A 203 -3.91 -17.32 7.71
C VAL A 203 -3.12 -18.24 6.77
N PRO A 204 -3.73 -19.23 6.07
CA PRO A 204 -3.00 -20.05 5.10
C PRO A 204 -2.42 -19.23 3.93
N ARG A 205 -3.14 -18.20 3.48
CA ARG A 205 -2.72 -17.31 2.38
C ARG A 205 -1.52 -16.46 2.79
N ILE A 206 -1.58 -15.85 3.99
CA ILE A 206 -0.48 -15.06 4.55
C ILE A 206 0.76 -15.92 4.73
N ARG A 207 0.64 -17.15 5.24
CA ARG A 207 1.78 -18.08 5.38
C ARG A 207 2.41 -18.43 4.03
N ARG A 208 1.59 -18.77 3.02
CA ARG A 208 2.08 -19.07 1.67
C ARG A 208 2.82 -17.88 1.08
N LEU A 209 2.24 -16.69 1.16
CA LEU A 209 2.85 -15.46 0.66
C LEU A 209 4.12 -15.09 1.43
N ALA A 210 4.16 -15.29 2.75
CA ALA A 210 5.37 -15.10 3.53
C ALA A 210 6.50 -16.03 3.11
N GLY A 211 6.18 -17.27 2.74
CA GLY A 211 7.15 -18.20 2.14
C GLY A 211 7.70 -17.74 0.79
N LEU A 212 6.91 -17.04 -0.02
CA LEU A 212 7.33 -16.52 -1.33
C LEU A 212 8.14 -15.22 -1.23
N PHE A 213 7.65 -14.25 -0.46
CA PHE A 213 8.23 -12.90 -0.40
C PHE A 213 9.33 -12.78 0.66
N GLY A 214 9.34 -13.68 1.65
CA GLY A 214 10.33 -13.71 2.72
C GLY A 214 10.46 -12.35 3.41
N GLU A 215 11.67 -11.82 3.44
CA GLU A 215 11.93 -10.51 4.04
C GLU A 215 11.31 -9.33 3.28
N ARG A 216 10.88 -9.47 2.01
CA ARG A 216 10.30 -8.37 1.22
C ARG A 216 8.82 -8.19 1.51
N MET A 217 8.48 -8.12 2.78
CA MET A 217 7.14 -7.85 3.26
C MET A 217 7.13 -6.59 4.13
N VAL A 218 5.98 -5.93 4.15
CA VAL A 218 5.65 -4.89 5.13
C VAL A 218 4.21 -5.06 5.58
N TRP A 219 3.88 -4.56 6.76
CA TRP A 219 2.49 -4.49 7.22
C TRP A 219 1.91 -3.10 7.00
N GLY A 220 0.60 -3.03 6.76
CA GLY A 220 -0.14 -1.78 6.83
C GLY A 220 -1.57 -2.00 7.33
N SER A 221 -2.10 -1.04 8.08
CA SER A 221 -3.47 -1.13 8.60
C SER A 221 -4.52 -0.91 7.52
N ASP A 222 -4.19 -0.12 6.48
CA ASP A 222 -5.13 0.44 5.51
C ASP A 222 -6.15 1.40 6.16
N TRP A 223 -5.80 1.97 7.32
CA TRP A 223 -6.61 2.95 8.02
C TRP A 223 -6.92 4.16 7.12
N PRO A 224 -8.16 4.67 7.07
CA PRO A 224 -9.29 4.47 7.98
C PRO A 224 -10.31 3.44 7.49
N HIS A 225 -9.88 2.38 6.78
CA HIS A 225 -10.73 1.27 6.36
C HIS A 225 -12.00 1.71 5.59
N THR A 226 -11.82 2.49 4.53
CA THR A 226 -12.86 3.20 3.75
C THR A 226 -14.00 2.34 3.18
N THR A 227 -13.90 1.01 3.26
CA THR A 227 -14.99 0.08 2.92
C THR A 227 -16.10 0.07 3.99
N PHE A 228 -15.79 0.44 5.23
CA PHE A 228 -16.74 0.46 6.34
C PHE A 228 -17.32 1.86 6.54
N ALA A 229 -18.57 1.90 7.01
CA ALA A 229 -19.10 3.10 7.63
C ALA A 229 -18.34 3.38 8.94
N PRO A 230 -18.14 4.66 9.35
CA PRO A 230 -17.31 5.03 10.49
C PRO A 230 -17.58 4.28 11.81
N GLU A 231 -18.82 3.83 12.01
CA GLU A 231 -19.38 3.20 13.21
C GLU A 231 -19.15 1.68 13.20
N ALA A 232 -18.90 1.12 12.01
CA ALA A 232 -18.64 -0.30 11.77
C ALA A 232 -17.16 -0.57 11.43
N MET A 233 -16.30 0.45 11.53
CA MET A 233 -14.88 0.34 11.24
C MET A 233 -14.19 -0.59 12.25
N PRO A 234 -13.45 -1.62 11.80
CA PRO A 234 -12.71 -2.45 12.72
C PRO A 234 -11.62 -1.63 13.43
N PRO A 235 -11.34 -1.89 14.72
CA PRO A 235 -10.25 -1.26 15.44
C PRO A 235 -8.91 -1.41 14.71
N TYR A 236 -8.08 -0.37 14.77
CA TYR A 236 -6.74 -0.38 14.17
C TYR A 236 -5.92 -1.61 14.60
N ALA A 237 -5.98 -1.99 15.89
CA ALA A 237 -5.27 -3.13 16.43
C ALA A 237 -5.67 -4.48 15.80
N GLU A 238 -6.94 -4.66 15.41
CA GLU A 238 -7.43 -5.91 14.81
C GLU A 238 -6.84 -6.17 13.43
N THR A 239 -6.41 -5.12 12.72
CA THR A 239 -5.74 -5.28 11.42
C THR A 239 -4.37 -5.95 11.54
N TRP A 240 -3.82 -6.06 12.75
CA TRP A 240 -2.55 -6.72 13.01
C TRP A 240 -2.69 -8.21 13.30
N GLN A 241 -3.81 -8.62 13.89
CA GLN A 241 -4.02 -9.97 14.40
C GLN A 241 -3.78 -11.08 13.35
N PRO A 242 -4.26 -10.97 12.09
CA PRO A 242 -4.04 -12.03 11.09
C PRO A 242 -2.56 -12.28 10.78
N VAL A 243 -1.72 -11.24 10.86
CA VAL A 243 -0.27 -11.38 10.66
C VAL A 243 0.37 -12.11 11.84
N VAL A 244 -0.05 -11.79 13.07
CA VAL A 244 0.42 -12.46 14.29
C VAL A 244 0.05 -13.95 14.28
N GLU A 245 -1.19 -14.28 13.91
CA GLU A 245 -1.66 -15.67 13.80
C GLU A 245 -0.92 -16.46 12.71
N ALA A 246 -0.61 -15.80 11.59
CA ALA A 246 0.08 -16.44 10.47
C ALA A 246 1.58 -16.66 10.72
N LEU A 247 2.29 -15.65 11.22
CA LEU A 247 3.75 -15.63 11.31
C LEU A 247 4.28 -15.93 12.72
N GLY A 248 3.43 -15.85 13.74
CA GLY A 248 3.85 -15.85 15.14
C GLY A 248 4.25 -14.44 15.62
N VAL A 249 4.16 -14.23 16.94
CA VAL A 249 4.35 -12.92 17.58
C VAL A 249 5.73 -12.31 17.26
N GLU A 250 6.79 -13.10 17.36
CA GLU A 250 8.17 -12.61 17.17
C GLU A 250 8.41 -12.12 15.74
N ALA A 251 8.12 -12.95 14.73
CA ALA A 251 8.29 -12.59 13.33
C ALA A 251 7.40 -11.42 12.92
N ALA A 252 6.16 -11.37 13.43
CA ALA A 252 5.26 -10.25 13.21
C ALA A 252 5.86 -8.96 13.82
N VAL A 253 6.27 -8.96 15.08
CA VAL A 253 6.86 -7.78 15.73
C VAL A 253 8.13 -7.32 14.99
N ALA A 254 8.99 -8.24 14.56
CA ALA A 254 10.17 -7.94 13.77
C ALA A 254 9.81 -7.28 12.43
N LEU A 255 8.82 -7.82 11.72
CA LEU A 255 8.31 -7.27 10.47
C LEU A 255 7.85 -5.81 10.64
N ARG A 256 7.11 -5.52 11.71
CA ARG A 256 6.56 -4.18 11.98
C ARG A 256 7.62 -3.18 12.45
N ASN A 257 8.61 -3.63 13.23
CA ASN A 257 9.64 -2.75 13.81
C ASN A 257 10.84 -2.53 12.88
N ARG A 258 11.02 -3.36 11.85
CA ARG A 258 12.08 -3.15 10.87
C ARG A 258 11.80 -1.89 10.07
N GLN A 259 12.83 -1.05 9.90
CA GLN A 259 12.76 0.06 8.95
C GLN A 259 12.71 -0.50 7.51
N PRO A 260 11.61 -0.31 6.78
CA PRO A 260 11.47 -0.80 5.41
C PRO A 260 12.33 0.03 4.44
N HIS A 261 13.39 -0.58 3.89
CA HIS A 261 14.31 0.13 2.98
C HIS A 261 13.68 0.58 1.66
N ILE A 262 12.52 0.03 1.28
CA ILE A 262 11.74 0.48 0.12
C ILE A 262 11.19 1.91 0.24
N TYR A 263 11.22 2.49 1.45
CA TYR A 263 10.80 3.85 1.71
C TYR A 263 11.95 4.77 2.17
N LEU A 264 13.21 4.36 1.95
CA LEU A 264 14.38 5.19 2.22
C LEU A 264 14.69 6.14 1.06
#